data_AF-A0A1X6WQ34-F1
#
_entry.id   AF-A0A1X6WQ34-F1
#
_cell.length_a   1.000
_cell.length_b   1.000
_cell.length_c   1.000
_cell.angle_alpha   90.00
_cell.angle_beta   90.00
_cell.angle_gamma   90.00
#
_symmetry.space_group_name_H-M   'P 1'
#
loop_
_entity.id
_entity.type
_entity.pdbx_description
1 polymer ?
#
loop_
_entity_poly.entity_id
_entity_poly.type
_entity_poly.pdbx_seq_one_letter_code
_entity_poly.pdbx_strand_id
1 'polypeptide(L)'
;MNKTVEKISDTQMMRCVLPVILKEKFPKGATFEELWDELFKDKKLAKVMINSKKEKRLGLLQGLSNRIKDGKEENLMIIKKEDGKNYFMYFDDSLEKQIKLTENYLSSVKNINFDKDTKFEKVKEDLLKEQKTLIKKLEEVNQKLQLSDVDKKSD
;
A
#
# COMPACT_ATOMS: atom_id res chain seq x y z
N MET A 1 7.66 29.84 33.92
CA MET A 1 7.03 28.62 33.34
C MET A 1 7.79 28.24 32.08
N ASN A 2 8.69 27.26 32.17
CA ASN A 2 9.37 26.72 30.99
C ASN A 2 8.39 25.80 30.27
N LYS A 3 7.91 26.20 29.09
CA LYS A 3 7.20 25.30 28.19
C LYS A 3 8.21 24.25 27.71
N THR A 4 8.14 23.05 28.27
CA THR A 4 8.81 21.87 27.71
C THR A 4 8.22 21.66 26.32
N VAL A 5 8.97 22.03 25.27
CA VAL A 5 8.60 21.70 23.90
C VAL A 5 8.69 20.18 23.81
N GLU A 6 7.54 19.49 23.75
CA GLU A 6 7.51 18.04 23.58
C GLU A 6 8.30 17.68 22.32
N LYS A 7 9.43 17.01 22.52
CA LYS A 7 10.27 16.54 21.42
C LYS A 7 9.53 15.39 20.74
N ILE A 8 8.97 15.67 19.57
CA ILE A 8 8.34 14.67 18.70
C ILE A 8 9.37 13.55 18.42
N SER A 9 8.98 12.29 18.59
CA SER A 9 9.87 11.15 18.34
C SER A 9 10.19 11.01 16.84
N ASP A 10 11.35 10.43 16.51
CA ASP A 10 11.76 10.20 15.11
C ASP A 10 10.69 9.41 14.32
N THR A 11 10.08 8.40 14.96
CA THR A 11 8.98 7.62 14.38
C THR A 11 7.74 8.49 14.17
N GLN A 12 7.40 9.38 15.12
CA GLN A 12 6.27 10.29 14.96
C GLN A 12 6.49 11.29 13.82
N MET A 13 7.73 11.76 13.62
CA MET A 13 8.07 12.60 12.46
C MET A 13 7.82 11.85 11.14
N MET A 14 8.23 10.58 11.04
CA MET A 14 7.93 9.77 9.86
C MET A 14 6.42 9.59 9.64
N ARG A 15 5.66 9.33 10.70
CA ARG A 15 4.19 9.16 10.63
C ARG A 15 3.48 10.39 10.06
N CYS A 16 3.97 11.59 10.35
CA CYS A 16 3.37 12.81 9.81
C CYS A 16 3.68 13.01 8.31
N VAL A 17 4.86 12.60 7.86
CA VAL A 17 5.31 12.84 6.48
C VAL A 17 4.87 11.73 5.51
N LEU A 18 4.74 10.50 5.99
CA LEU A 18 4.42 9.33 5.16
C LEU A 18 3.12 9.48 4.34
N PRO A 19 1.98 9.91 4.92
CA PRO A 19 0.73 10.05 4.19
C PRO A 19 0.87 10.99 2.99
N VAL A 20 1.55 12.12 3.17
CA VAL A 20 1.79 13.11 2.11
C VAL A 20 2.62 12.50 0.98
N ILE A 21 3.74 11.86 1.32
CA ILE A 21 4.61 11.22 0.34
C ILE A 21 3.86 10.13 -0.44
N LEU A 22 3.14 9.26 0.27
CA LEU A 22 2.40 8.16 -0.36
C LEU A 22 1.23 8.67 -1.21
N LYS A 23 0.54 9.72 -0.78
CA LYS A 23 -0.57 10.30 -1.55
C LYS A 23 -0.07 10.99 -2.83
N GLU A 24 0.96 11.82 -2.72
CA GLU A 24 1.39 12.71 -3.81
C GLU A 24 2.38 12.05 -4.78
N LYS A 25 3.32 11.26 -4.25
CA LYS A 25 4.44 10.73 -5.04
C LYS A 25 4.29 9.26 -5.39
N PHE A 26 3.61 8.50 -4.53
CA PHE A 26 3.43 7.07 -4.70
C PHE A 26 1.96 6.64 -4.57
N PRO A 27 1.05 7.15 -5.43
CA PRO A 27 -0.39 6.87 -5.32
C PRO A 27 -0.72 5.37 -5.42
N LYS A 28 0.14 4.59 -6.09
CA LYS A 28 0.08 3.12 -6.19
C LYS A 28 0.85 2.40 -5.08
N GLY A 29 1.39 3.11 -4.10
CA GLY A 29 2.26 2.62 -3.05
C GLY A 29 3.75 2.63 -3.40
N ALA A 30 4.58 2.52 -2.38
CA ALA A 30 6.05 2.51 -2.47
C ALA A 30 6.63 1.29 -1.77
N THR A 31 7.70 0.71 -2.31
CA THR A 31 8.53 -0.26 -1.60
C THR A 31 9.28 0.38 -0.43
N PHE A 32 9.89 -0.45 0.42
CA PHE A 32 10.68 0.04 1.55
C PHE A 32 11.83 0.95 1.08
N GLU A 33 12.55 0.55 0.05
CA GLU A 33 13.69 1.28 -0.50
C GLU A 33 13.26 2.62 -1.12
N GLU A 34 12.21 2.63 -1.94
CA GLU A 34 11.68 3.85 -2.56
C GLU A 34 11.21 4.84 -1.50
N LEU A 35 10.49 4.35 -0.49
CA LEU A 35 9.97 5.19 0.58
C LEU A 35 11.10 5.72 1.46
N TRP A 36 12.13 4.91 1.73
CA TRP A 36 13.32 5.35 2.44
C TRP A 36 14.02 6.49 1.71
N ASP A 37 14.28 6.33 0.42
CA ASP A 37 15.00 7.32 -0.38
C ASP A 37 14.20 8.61 -0.52
N GLU A 38 12.87 8.54 -0.60
CA GLU A 38 12.02 9.72 -0.64
C GLU A 38 11.96 10.45 0.71
N LEU A 39 11.81 9.71 1.82
CA LEU A 39 11.86 10.29 3.18
C LEU A 39 13.21 10.96 3.46
N PHE A 40 14.30 10.42 2.91
CA PHE A 40 15.64 10.96 3.07
C PHE A 40 15.84 12.32 2.39
N LYS A 41 14.97 12.71 1.44
CA LYS A 41 15.01 14.04 0.83
C LYS A 41 14.53 15.15 1.77
N ASP A 42 13.76 14.83 2.81
CA ASP A 42 13.35 15.81 3.82
C ASP A 42 14.53 16.15 4.74
N LYS A 43 14.90 17.44 4.79
CA LYS A 43 16.09 17.91 5.53
C LYS A 43 16.00 17.67 7.04
N LYS A 44 14.81 17.59 7.64
CA LYS A 44 14.63 17.34 9.08
C LYS A 44 14.71 15.85 9.36
N LEU A 45 14.04 15.02 8.55
CA LEU A 45 14.09 13.56 8.67
C LEU A 45 15.48 13.00 8.34
N ALA A 46 16.15 13.51 7.32
CA ALA A 46 17.50 13.07 6.93
C ALA A 46 18.50 13.11 8.10
N LYS A 47 18.39 14.12 8.99
CA LYS A 47 19.24 14.26 10.18
C LYS A 47 19.06 13.14 11.19
N VAL A 48 17.86 12.55 11.26
CA VAL A 48 17.53 11.48 12.21
C VAL A 48 17.56 10.10 11.56
N MET A 49 17.54 10.00 10.23
CA MET A 49 17.56 8.74 9.48
C MET A 49 18.95 8.10 9.36
N ILE A 50 20.00 8.83 9.75
CA ILE A 50 21.39 8.35 9.74
C ILE A 50 21.95 8.42 11.17
N ASN A 51 22.72 7.42 11.58
CA ASN A 51 23.34 7.39 12.90
C ASN A 51 24.67 8.18 12.93
N SER A 52 25.31 8.28 14.10
CA SER A 52 26.61 8.96 14.26
C SER A 52 27.75 8.32 13.45
N LYS A 53 27.60 7.06 13.02
CA LYS A 53 28.56 6.34 12.16
C LYS A 53 28.28 6.52 10.67
N LYS A 54 27.34 7.41 10.29
CA LYS A 54 26.88 7.63 8.91
C LYS A 54 26.14 6.42 8.29
N GLU A 55 25.59 5.52 9.10
CA GLU A 55 24.83 4.35 8.63
C GLU A 55 23.33 4.60 8.68
N LYS A 56 22.57 3.95 7.78
CA LYS A 56 21.10 4.03 7.71
C LYS A 56 20.45 3.46 8.97
N ARG A 57 19.60 4.25 9.64
CA ARG A 57 18.74 3.80 10.77
C ARG A 57 17.46 3.14 10.25
N LEU A 58 17.61 1.99 9.58
CA LEU A 58 16.49 1.24 8.98
C LEU A 58 15.40 0.87 10.00
N GLY A 59 15.78 0.74 11.28
CA GLY A 59 14.88 0.48 12.40
C GLY A 59 13.73 1.49 12.55
N LEU A 60 13.86 2.71 12.02
CA LEU A 60 12.79 3.71 12.06
C LEU A 60 11.60 3.30 11.16
N LEU A 61 11.89 2.99 9.89
CA LEU A 61 10.86 2.56 8.94
C LEU A 61 10.38 1.14 9.27
N GLN A 62 11.25 0.28 9.81
CA GLN A 62 10.85 -1.03 10.35
C GLN A 62 9.86 -0.89 11.51
N GLY A 63 10.10 0.03 12.44
CA GLY A 63 9.19 0.31 13.55
C GLY A 63 7.82 0.76 13.07
N LEU A 64 7.77 1.62 12.04
CA LEU A 64 6.52 2.00 11.39
C LEU A 64 5.83 0.82 10.70
N SER A 65 6.59 -0.03 10.02
CA SER A 65 6.07 -1.22 9.36
C SER A 65 5.37 -2.16 10.34
N ASN A 66 5.96 -2.35 11.52
CA ASN A 66 5.37 -3.16 12.58
C ASN A 66 4.08 -2.51 13.11
N ARG A 67 4.05 -1.19 13.29
CA ARG A 67 2.83 -0.48 13.71
C ARG A 67 1.68 -0.64 12.70
N ILE A 68 1.97 -0.56 11.40
CA ILE A 68 0.98 -0.78 10.34
C ILE A 68 0.45 -2.21 10.41
N LYS A 69 1.34 -3.21 10.54
CA LYS A 69 0.97 -4.63 10.68
C LYS A 69 0.13 -4.90 11.93
N ASP A 70 0.40 -4.19 13.02
CA ASP A 70 -0.37 -4.25 14.26
C ASP A 70 -1.72 -3.51 14.18
N GLY A 71 -2.07 -2.91 13.03
CA GLY A 71 -3.31 -2.14 12.87
C GLY A 71 -3.34 -0.80 13.59
N LYS A 72 -2.18 -0.26 13.99
CA LYS A 72 -2.06 1.02 14.74
C LYS A 72 -2.03 2.26 13.84
N GLU A 73 -2.15 2.09 12.53
CA GLU A 73 -2.25 3.16 11.52
C GLU A 73 -3.43 2.84 10.60
N GLU A 74 -4.55 3.58 10.72
CA GLU A 74 -5.81 3.24 10.05
C GLU A 74 -5.76 3.41 8.53
N ASN A 75 -5.07 4.47 8.09
CA ASN A 75 -4.99 4.92 6.70
C ASN A 75 -3.74 4.41 5.97
N LEU A 76 -3.00 3.49 6.59
CA LEU A 76 -1.81 2.89 6.01
C LEU A 76 -1.94 1.38 5.99
N MET A 77 -1.43 0.76 4.93
CA MET A 77 -1.34 -0.70 4.85
C MET A 77 -0.08 -1.10 4.11
N ILE A 78 0.43 -2.28 4.44
CA ILE A 78 1.46 -2.95 3.66
C ILE A 78 0.80 -4.08 2.88
N ILE A 79 0.87 -4.02 1.56
CA ILE A 79 0.35 -5.07 0.68
C ILE A 79 1.47 -5.76 -0.06
N LYS A 80 1.32 -7.04 -0.36
CA LYS A 80 2.21 -7.77 -1.26
C LYS A 80 1.65 -7.70 -2.68
N LYS A 81 2.49 -7.30 -3.63
CA LYS A 81 2.12 -7.26 -5.06
C LYS A 81 2.67 -8.47 -5.80
N GLU A 82 2.30 -8.60 -7.07
CA GLU A 82 2.71 -9.69 -7.98
C GLU A 82 4.21 -9.85 -8.11
N ASP A 83 4.97 -8.76 -8.03
CA ASP A 83 6.44 -8.77 -8.05
C ASP A 83 7.07 -9.39 -6.77
N GLY A 84 6.23 -9.81 -5.82
CA GLY A 84 6.63 -10.42 -4.56
C GLY A 84 7.07 -9.42 -3.50
N LYS A 85 7.07 -8.11 -3.80
CA LYS A 85 7.52 -7.06 -2.87
C LYS A 85 6.37 -6.53 -2.03
N ASN A 86 6.74 -5.98 -0.87
CA ASN A 86 5.83 -5.29 0.03
C ASN A 86 5.78 -3.81 -0.30
N TYR A 87 4.57 -3.27 -0.50
CA TYR A 87 4.31 -1.87 -0.80
C TYR A 87 3.54 -1.24 0.35
N PHE A 88 4.05 -0.11 0.84
CA PHE A 88 3.32 0.80 1.72
C PHE A 88 2.31 1.58 0.89
N MET A 89 1.06 1.57 1.33
CA MET A 89 -0.03 2.27 0.67
C MET A 89 -0.75 3.18 1.64
N TYR A 90 -1.24 4.29 1.11
CA TYR A 90 -2.10 5.23 1.80
C TYR A 90 -3.50 5.24 1.16
N PHE A 91 -4.50 5.48 1.99
CA PHE A 91 -5.91 5.58 1.61
C PHE A 91 -6.55 6.73 2.39
N ASP A 92 -7.36 7.56 1.74
CA ASP A 92 -8.08 8.64 2.41
C ASP A 92 -9.19 8.09 3.31
N ASP A 93 -9.82 6.98 2.90
CA ASP A 93 -10.93 6.37 3.63
C ASP A 93 -11.05 4.85 3.39
N SER A 94 -12.11 4.27 3.96
CA SER A 94 -12.41 2.84 3.89
C SER A 94 -12.85 2.38 2.50
N LEU A 95 -13.49 3.24 1.70
CA LEU A 95 -13.93 2.90 0.35
C LEU A 95 -12.73 2.83 -0.59
N GLU A 96 -11.86 3.85 -0.58
CA GLU A 96 -10.62 3.86 -1.36
C GLU A 96 -9.74 2.64 -1.01
N LYS A 97 -9.69 2.28 0.27
CA LYS A 97 -9.01 1.07 0.74
C LYS A 97 -9.56 -0.20 0.10
N GLN A 98 -10.89 -0.38 0.08
CA GLN A 98 -11.51 -1.55 -0.56
C GLN A 98 -11.24 -1.60 -2.06
N ILE A 99 -11.32 -0.44 -2.73
CA ILE A 99 -11.05 -0.32 -4.16
C ILE A 99 -9.64 -0.79 -4.49
N LYS A 100 -8.62 -0.23 -3.83
CA LYS A 100 -7.20 -0.55 -4.10
C LYS A 100 -6.85 -1.99 -3.74
N LEU A 101 -7.44 -2.55 -2.68
CA LEU A 101 -7.26 -3.97 -2.33
C LEU A 101 -7.85 -4.89 -3.39
N THR A 102 -9.03 -4.55 -3.91
CA THR A 102 -9.68 -5.28 -4.99
C THR A 102 -8.86 -5.23 -6.27
N GLU A 103 -8.31 -4.06 -6.62
CA GLU A 103 -7.40 -3.93 -7.77
C GLU A 103 -6.17 -4.84 -7.65
N ASN A 104 -5.51 -4.83 -6.48
CA ASN A 104 -4.33 -5.66 -6.24
C ASN A 104 -4.65 -7.17 -6.33
N TYR A 105 -5.84 -7.58 -5.87
CA TYR A 105 -6.30 -8.95 -6.02
C TYR A 105 -6.56 -9.31 -7.48
N LEU A 106 -7.33 -8.48 -8.20
CA LEU A 106 -7.68 -8.71 -9.60
C LEU A 106 -6.44 -8.81 -10.49
N SER A 107 -5.45 -7.95 -10.25
CA SER A 107 -4.18 -8.00 -10.97
C SER A 107 -3.46 -9.33 -10.72
N SER A 108 -3.38 -9.76 -9.45
CA SER A 108 -2.71 -11.01 -9.06
C SER A 108 -3.34 -12.25 -9.71
N VAL A 109 -4.67 -12.28 -9.83
CA VAL A 109 -5.40 -13.42 -10.40
C VAL A 109 -5.31 -13.47 -11.93
N LYS A 110 -5.25 -12.32 -12.61
CA LYS A 110 -5.14 -12.27 -14.09
C LYS A 110 -3.86 -12.92 -14.63
N ASN A 111 -2.81 -13.03 -13.80
CA ASN A 111 -1.54 -13.64 -14.18
C ASN A 111 -1.50 -15.17 -13.98
N ILE A 112 -2.60 -15.78 -13.53
CA ILE A 112 -2.67 -17.25 -13.41
C ILE A 112 -2.92 -17.84 -14.80
N ASN A 113 -1.83 -18.29 -15.43
CA ASN A 113 -1.89 -19.05 -16.68
C ASN A 113 -1.93 -20.55 -16.39
N PHE A 114 -2.92 -21.23 -16.97
CA PHE A 114 -2.93 -22.69 -17.00
C PHE A 114 -2.17 -23.16 -18.22
N ASP A 115 -1.32 -24.17 -18.05
CA ASP A 115 -0.58 -24.75 -19.15
C ASP A 115 -1.55 -25.35 -20.17
N LYS A 116 -1.29 -25.17 -21.47
CA LYS A 116 -2.23 -25.57 -22.54
C LYS A 116 -2.52 -27.09 -22.54
N ASP A 117 -1.59 -27.87 -22.00
CA ASP A 117 -1.69 -29.32 -21.88
C ASP A 117 -2.37 -29.80 -20.60
N THR A 118 -2.80 -28.86 -19.73
CA THR A 118 -3.50 -29.20 -18.49
C THR A 118 -4.91 -29.71 -18.83
N LYS A 119 -5.08 -31.03 -18.80
CA LYS A 119 -6.41 -31.65 -18.93
C LYS A 119 -7.14 -31.54 -17.60
N PHE A 120 -8.25 -30.80 -17.62
CA PHE A 120 -9.15 -30.72 -16.49
C PHE A 120 -10.27 -31.74 -16.62
N GLU A 121 -10.74 -32.27 -15.49
CA GLU A 121 -12.04 -32.92 -15.43
C GLU A 121 -13.12 -31.87 -15.73
N LYS A 122 -14.22 -32.27 -16.38
CA LYS A 122 -15.33 -31.37 -16.76
C LYS A 122 -15.81 -30.47 -15.62
N VAL A 123 -15.91 -31.01 -14.40
CA VAL A 123 -16.31 -30.23 -13.20
C VAL A 123 -15.33 -29.08 -12.92
N LYS A 124 -14.02 -29.31 -13.07
CA LYS A 124 -12.99 -28.27 -12.85
C LYS A 124 -13.04 -27.21 -13.96
N GLU A 125 -13.33 -27.59 -15.20
CA GLU A 125 -13.54 -26.64 -16.30
C GLU A 125 -14.75 -25.73 -16.07
N ASP A 126 -15.86 -26.30 -15.60
CA ASP A 126 -17.08 -25.55 -15.32
C ASP A 126 -16.86 -24.56 -14.17
N LEU A 127 -16.19 -24.99 -13.09
CA LEU A 127 -15.78 -24.12 -11.98
C LEU A 127 -14.84 -23.00 -12.44
N LEU A 128 -13.90 -23.28 -13.36
CA LEU A 128 -13.00 -22.26 -13.89
C LEU A 128 -13.75 -21.21 -14.73
N LYS A 129 -14.75 -21.62 -15.53
CA LYS A 129 -15.61 -20.68 -16.28
C LYS A 129 -16.42 -19.80 -15.34
N GLU A 130 -16.96 -20.37 -14.27
CA GLU A 130 -17.69 -19.63 -13.23
C GLU A 130 -16.77 -18.61 -12.55
N GLN A 131 -15.58 -19.03 -12.13
CA GLN A 131 -14.59 -18.16 -11.53
C GLN A 131 -14.24 -16.97 -12.45
N LYS A 132 -13.98 -17.21 -13.74
CA LYS A 132 -13.70 -16.14 -14.72
C LYS A 132 -14.86 -15.15 -14.84
N THR A 133 -16.10 -15.64 -14.79
CA THR A 133 -17.30 -14.81 -14.84
C THR A 133 -17.40 -13.91 -13.60
N LEU A 134 -17.14 -14.47 -12.41
CA LEU A 134 -17.15 -13.72 -11.15
C LEU A 134 -16.05 -12.66 -11.10
N ILE A 135 -14.84 -12.99 -11.56
CA ILE A 135 -13.72 -12.04 -11.65
C ILE A 135 -14.10 -10.85 -12.54
N LYS A 136 -14.71 -11.11 -13.71
CA LYS A 136 -15.16 -10.04 -14.62
C LYS A 136 -16.21 -9.13 -13.95
N LYS A 137 -17.19 -9.72 -13.26
CA LYS A 137 -18.19 -8.94 -12.51
C LYS A 137 -17.56 -8.09 -11.40
N LEU A 138 -16.58 -8.65 -10.67
CA LEU A 138 -15.86 -7.92 -9.62
C LEU A 138 -15.09 -6.74 -10.20
N GLU A 139 -14.42 -6.93 -11.35
CA GLU A 139 -13.73 -5.84 -12.06
C GLU A 139 -14.69 -4.72 -12.48
N GLU A 140 -15.83 -5.07 -13.08
CA GLU A 140 -16.85 -4.09 -13.47
C GLU A 140 -17.41 -3.31 -12.28
N VAL A 141 -17.66 -3.98 -11.14
CA VAL A 141 -18.12 -3.32 -9.91
C VAL A 141 -17.04 -2.39 -9.36
N ASN A 142 -15.78 -2.84 -9.32
CA ASN A 142 -14.68 -2.04 -8.79
C ASN A 142 -14.43 -0.77 -9.62
N GLN A 143 -14.52 -0.87 -10.95
CA GLN A 143 -14.44 0.30 -11.85
C GLN A 143 -15.58 1.30 -11.60
N LYS A 144 -16.81 0.83 -11.38
CA LYS A 144 -17.93 1.71 -11.03
C LYS A 144 -17.72 2.43 -9.70
N LEU A 145 -17.18 1.73 -8.69
CA LEU A 145 -16.86 2.33 -7.40
C LEU A 145 -15.81 3.44 -7.54
N GLN A 146 -14.78 3.23 -8.37
CA GLN A 146 -13.77 4.25 -8.67
C GLN A 146 -14.36 5.52 -9.27
N LEU A 147 -15.21 5.38 -10.29
CA LEU A 147 -15.87 6.52 -10.93
C LEU A 147 -16.70 7.31 -9.91
N SER A 148 -17.45 6.61 -9.06
CA SER A 148 -18.27 7.25 -8.02
C SER A 148 -17.48 7.93 -6.91
N ASP A 149 -16.22 7.52 -6.68
CA ASP A 149 -15.34 8.13 -5.69
C ASP A 149 -14.69 9.42 -6.22
N VAL A 150 -14.37 9.46 -7.52
CA VAL A 150 -13.86 10.67 -8.19
C VAL A 150 -14.90 11.78 -8.22
N ASP A 151 -16.15 11.44 -8.48
CA ASP A 151 -17.26 12.42 -8.51
C ASP A 151 -17.45 13.09 -7.14
N LYS A 152 -17.28 12.35 -6.03
CA LYS A 152 -17.40 12.90 -4.67
C LYS A 152 -16.24 13.80 -4.24
N LYS A 153 -15.06 13.66 -4.83
CA LYS A 153 -13.87 14.49 -4.49
C LYS A 153 -13.81 15.80 -5.29
N SER A 154 -14.76 16.03 -6.19
CA SER A 154 -14.81 17.19 -7.10
C SER A 154 -15.82 18.29 -6.67
N ASP A 155 -16.59 18.04 -5.61
CA ASP A 155 -17.54 18.96 -4.97
C ASP A 155 -16.97 19.55 -3.67
#